data_AF-A0A3N2QHT1-F1
#
_entry.id   AF-A0A3N2QHT1-F1
#
_cell.length_a   1.000
_cell.length_b   1.000
_cell.length_c   1.000
_cell.angle_alpha   90.00
_cell.angle_beta   90.00
_cell.angle_gamma   90.00
#
_symmetry.space_group_name_H-M   'P 1'
#
loop_
_entity.id
_entity.type
_entity.pdbx_description
1 polymer ?
#
loop_
_entity_poly.entity_id
_entity_poly.type
_entity_poly.pdbx_seq_one_letter_code
_entity_poly.pdbx_strand_id
1 'polypeptide(L)'
;MSTKASITGGERHHLYFEELLSEHPKSVFLEITSPSEFRVTKETYKGSSTDNLVVEIPSETMDEIAIAWIKQRGLQGALGGPVGAEFGGPECPYD
;
A
#
# COMPACT_ATOMS: atom_id res chain seq x y z
N MET A 1 -11.29 10.43 -1.67
CA MET A 1 -10.86 10.12 -0.29
C MET A 1 -9.46 10.69 -0.10
N SER A 2 -9.06 11.05 1.12
CA SER A 2 -7.70 11.54 1.39
C SER A 2 -7.00 10.62 2.37
N THR A 3 -5.70 10.41 2.16
CA THR A 3 -4.86 9.66 3.10
C THR A 3 -4.01 10.65 3.87
N LYS A 4 -4.10 10.57 5.21
CA LYS A 4 -3.33 11.39 6.13
C LYS A 4 -2.22 10.53 6.72
N ALA A 5 -0.97 10.87 6.44
CA ALA A 5 0.18 10.19 7.02
C ALA A 5 0.89 11.13 8.01
N SER A 6 1.11 10.62 9.22
CA SER A 6 1.80 11.35 10.29
C SER A 6 3.30 11.17 10.15
N ILE A 7 4.04 12.27 10.02
CA ILE A 7 5.49 12.27 9.81
C ILE A 7 6.21 12.29 11.16
N THR A 8 5.74 13.09 12.12
CA THR A 8 6.22 13.10 13.51
C THR A 8 5.10 13.54 14.47
N GLY A 9 5.12 13.03 15.71
CA GLY A 9 4.22 13.44 16.77
C GLY A 9 4.94 13.50 18.11
N GLY A 10 4.79 14.61 18.83
CA GLY A 10 5.21 14.76 20.22
C GLY A 10 4.19 15.61 21.00
N GLU A 11 4.33 15.73 22.32
CA GLU A 11 3.32 16.35 23.21
C GLU A 11 2.80 17.74 22.77
N ARG A 12 3.55 18.47 21.94
CA ARG A 12 3.21 19.83 21.47
C ARG A 12 3.16 20.02 19.96
N HIS A 13 3.35 18.98 19.16
CA HIS A 13 3.35 19.12 17.70
C HIS A 13 2.92 17.83 16.99
N HIS A 14 2.16 18.01 15.92
CA HIS A 14 1.84 16.96 14.96
C HIS A 14 2.11 17.50 13.56
N LEU A 15 3.10 16.91 12.89
CA LEU A 15 3.34 17.11 11.47
C LEU A 15 2.69 15.96 10.72
N TYR A 16 1.72 16.29 9.89
CA TYR A 16 1.14 15.36 8.94
C TYR A 16 1.16 15.97 7.54
N PHE A 17 1.26 15.13 6.54
CA PHE A 17 0.87 15.52 5.19
C PHE A 17 -0.41 14.76 4.83
N GLU A 18 -1.29 15.45 4.13
CA GLU A 18 -2.55 14.94 3.65
C GLU A 18 -2.47 14.94 2.13
N GLU A 19 -2.52 13.75 1.53
CA GLU A 19 -2.52 13.61 0.08
C GLU A 19 -3.93 13.26 -0.39
N LEU A 20 -4.41 14.03 -1.37
CA LEU A 20 -5.67 13.78 -2.04
C LEU A 20 -5.45 12.59 -2.98
N LEU A 21 -6.15 11.48 -2.73
CA LEU A 21 -6.10 10.33 -3.62
C LEU A 21 -6.76 10.73 -4.95
N SER A 22 -5.96 10.80 -6.01
CA SER A 22 -6.45 10.90 -7.37
C SER A 22 -6.98 9.55 -7.85
N GLU A 23 -7.78 9.52 -8.90
CA GLU A 23 -8.19 8.26 -9.57
C GLU A 23 -6.99 7.43 -10.06
N HIS A 24 -5.84 8.09 -10.23
CA HIS A 24 -4.58 7.47 -10.64
C HIS A 24 -3.47 7.84 -9.65
N PRO A 25 -3.41 7.16 -8.48
CA PRO A 25 -2.40 7.47 -7.48
C PRO A 25 -1.00 7.25 -8.05
N LYS A 26 -0.13 8.26 -7.90
CA LYS A 26 1.30 8.17 -8.23
C LYS A 26 2.09 7.46 -7.11
N SER A 27 1.58 7.53 -5.89
CA SER A 27 2.18 6.95 -4.69
C SER A 27 1.08 6.35 -3.82
N VAL A 28 1.45 5.35 -3.02
CA VAL A 28 0.59 4.71 -2.01
C VAL A 28 1.31 4.70 -0.68
N PHE A 29 0.54 4.83 0.39
CA PHE A 29 1.04 4.76 1.75
C PHE A 29 0.38 3.59 2.44
N LEU A 30 1.19 2.72 3.04
CA LEU A 30 0.73 1.65 3.92
C LEU A 30 0.82 2.14 5.36
N GLU A 31 -0.32 2.25 6.01
CA GLU A 31 -0.41 2.46 7.45
C GLU A 31 -0.73 1.11 8.11
N ILE A 32 0.16 0.64 8.98
CA ILE A 32 0.00 -0.62 9.68
C ILE A 32 -0.12 -0.31 11.18
N THR A 33 -1.29 -0.59 11.74
CA THR A 33 -1.55 -0.39 13.17
C THR A 33 -1.18 -1.66 13.91
N SER A 34 -0.28 -1.56 14.89
CA SER A 34 0.17 -2.69 15.73
C SER A 34 0.72 -3.89 14.92
N PRO A 35 1.78 -3.70 14.11
CA PRO A 35 2.40 -4.81 13.40
C PRO A 35 2.93 -5.87 14.38
N SER A 36 2.87 -7.13 13.97
CA SER A 36 3.44 -8.27 14.73
C SER A 36 4.95 -8.13 14.88
N GLU A 37 5.64 -7.75 13.80
CA GLU A 37 7.07 -7.45 13.80
C GLU A 37 7.36 -6.25 12.87
N PHE A 38 8.25 -5.37 13.31
CA PHE A 38 8.81 -4.32 12.46
C PHE A 38 10.27 -4.03 12.82
N ARG A 39 11.06 -3.63 11.84
CA ARG A 39 12.46 -3.24 12.00
C ARG A 39 12.76 -1.99 11.21
N VAL A 40 13.35 -1.00 11.87
CA VAL A 40 13.87 0.23 11.25
C VAL A 40 15.39 0.18 11.33
N THR A 41 16.05 0.23 10.17
CA THR A 41 17.51 0.30 10.08
C THR A 41 17.89 1.59 9.39
N LYS A 42 18.76 2.38 10.01
CA LYS A 42 19.36 3.59 9.43
C LYS A 42 20.84 3.35 9.22
N GLU A 43 21.26 3.31 7.96
CA GLU A 43 22.67 3.17 7.60
C GLU A 43 23.20 4.50 7.10
N THR A 44 24.31 4.98 7.67
CA THR A 44 24.98 6.20 7.22
C THR A 44 26.36 5.84 6.71
N TYR A 45 26.61 6.06 5.41
CA TYR A 45 27.89 5.81 4.78
C TYR A 45 28.33 6.98 3.91
N LYS A 46 29.53 7.50 4.16
CA LYS A 46 30.14 8.63 3.43
C LYS A 46 29.20 9.84 3.21
N GLY A 47 28.40 10.18 4.22
CA GLY A 47 27.49 11.33 4.18
C GLY A 47 26.13 11.07 3.50
N SER A 48 25.92 9.86 2.96
CA SER A 48 24.60 9.38 2.53
C SER A 48 23.95 8.61 3.68
N SER A 49 22.66 8.84 3.94
CA SER A 49 21.87 8.03 4.86
C SER A 49 20.76 7.28 4.13
N THR A 50 20.69 5.97 4.32
CA THR A 50 19.60 5.11 3.84
C THR A 50 18.75 4.70 5.03
N ASP A 51 17.46 4.99 4.97
CA ASP A 51 16.47 4.54 5.95
C ASP A 51 15.71 3.34 5.36
N ASN A 52 15.79 2.19 6.03
CA ASN A 52 15.10 0.95 5.65
C ASN A 52 14.04 0.61 6.70
N LEU A 53 12.79 0.44 6.26
CA LEU A 53 11.69 -0.06 7.07
C LEU A 53 11.32 -1.46 6.57
N VAL A 54 11.29 -2.43 7.47
CA VAL A 54 10.79 -3.78 7.25
C VAL A 54 9.62 -3.99 8.20
N VAL A 55 8.49 -4.46 7.68
CA VAL A 55 7.31 -4.80 8.48
C VAL A 55 6.85 -6.19 8.06
N GLU A 56 6.50 -7.03 9.03
CA GLU A 56 5.84 -8.28 8.77
C GLU A 56 4.39 -8.03 8.35
N ILE A 57 4.00 -8.61 7.22
CA ILE A 57 2.61 -8.64 6.76
C ILE A 57 2.26 -10.12 6.57
N PRO A 58 1.22 -10.65 7.22
CA PRO A 58 0.75 -12.00 6.99
C PRO A 58 0.46 -12.24 5.51
N SER A 59 0.79 -13.43 5.00
CA SER A 59 0.65 -13.75 3.57
C SER A 59 -0.78 -13.55 3.07
N GLU A 60 -1.77 -14.00 3.84
CA GLU A 60 -3.19 -13.85 3.50
C GLU A 60 -3.59 -12.37 3.35
N THR A 61 -3.11 -11.51 4.25
CA THR A 61 -3.36 -10.06 4.18
C THR A 61 -2.66 -9.44 2.97
N MET A 62 -1.44 -9.85 2.65
CA MET A 62 -0.73 -9.35 1.48
C MET A 62 -1.43 -9.77 0.17
N ASP A 63 -1.97 -10.99 0.11
CA ASP A 63 -2.75 -11.49 -1.03
C ASP A 63 -4.02 -10.64 -1.22
N GLU A 64 -4.76 -10.36 -0.15
CA GLU A 64 -5.93 -9.49 -0.17
C GLU A 64 -5.60 -8.08 -0.67
N ILE A 65 -4.51 -7.47 -0.16
CA ILE A 65 -4.02 -6.16 -0.60
C ILE A 65 -3.68 -6.18 -2.09
N ALA A 66 -2.96 -7.21 -2.55
CA ALA A 66 -2.56 -7.33 -3.95
C ALA A 66 -3.77 -7.47 -4.86
N ILE A 67 -4.73 -8.34 -4.52
CA ILE A 67 -5.97 -8.54 -5.29
C ILE A 67 -6.78 -7.25 -5.35
N ALA A 68 -7.01 -6.59 -4.20
CA ALA A 68 -7.75 -5.34 -4.14
C ALA A 68 -7.08 -4.25 -4.99
N TRP A 69 -5.75 -4.14 -4.92
CA TRP A 69 -4.97 -3.20 -5.71
C TRP A 69 -5.10 -3.45 -7.22
N ILE A 70 -4.93 -4.70 -7.65
CA ILE A 70 -5.09 -5.12 -9.05
C ILE A 70 -6.49 -4.76 -9.55
N LYS A 71 -7.53 -5.11 -8.77
CA LYS A 71 -8.93 -4.85 -9.10
C LYS A 71 -9.20 -3.35 -9.23
N GLN A 72 -8.74 -2.55 -8.27
CA GLN A 72 -8.93 -1.10 -8.26
C GLN A 72 -8.26 -0.41 -9.46
N ARG A 73 -7.11 -0.93 -9.91
CA ARG A 73 -6.32 -0.33 -11.00
C ARG A 73 -6.70 -0.86 -12.39
N GLY A 74 -7.62 -1.82 -12.51
CA GLY A 74 -7.94 -2.42 -13.79
C GLY A 74 -6.79 -3.27 -14.37
N LEU A 75 -5.88 -3.78 -13.52
CA LEU A 75 -4.66 -4.49 -13.96
C LEU A 75 -4.85 -5.99 -14.20
N GLN A 76 -6.08 -6.48 -14.03
CA GLN A 76 -6.50 -7.85 -14.28
C GLN A 76 -5.93 -8.44 -15.58
N GLY A 77 -6.09 -7.70 -16.69
CA GLY A 77 -5.67 -8.14 -18.03
C GLY A 77 -4.16 -8.28 -18.19
N ALA A 78 -3.36 -7.57 -17.38
CA ALA A 78 -1.90 -7.66 -17.42
C ALA A 78 -1.36 -8.95 -16.77
N LEU A 79 -2.17 -9.64 -15.97
CA LEU A 79 -1.79 -10.87 -15.26
C LEU A 79 -2.09 -12.14 -16.08
N GLY A 80 -2.72 -12.02 -17.25
CA GLY A 80 -2.93 -13.13 -18.19
C GLY A 80 -3.85 -14.26 -17.70
N GLY A 81 -4.59 -14.06 -16.60
CA GLY A 81 -5.53 -15.04 -16.02
C GLY A 81 -6.86 -14.39 -15.62
N PRO A 82 -7.85 -15.17 -15.14
CA PRO A 82 -9.21 -14.69 -14.84
C PRO A 82 -9.29 -13.86 -13.54
N VAL A 83 -8.21 -13.21 -13.13
CA VAL A 83 -8.22 -12.30 -11.98
C VAL A 83 -9.22 -11.19 -12.31
N GLY A 84 -10.32 -11.09 -11.56
CA GLY A 84 -11.42 -10.13 -11.81
C GLY A 84 -12.39 -10.44 -12.96
N ALA A 85 -12.23 -11.58 -13.64
CA ALA A 85 -13.26 -12.18 -14.50
C ALA A 85 -13.95 -13.36 -13.78
N GLU A 86 -14.21 -13.19 -12.49
CA GLU A 86 -14.96 -14.15 -11.69
C GLU A 86 -16.38 -14.29 -12.25
N PHE A 87 -16.95 -15.50 -12.21
CA PHE A 87 -18.28 -15.78 -12.76
C PHE A 87 -19.33 -14.84 -12.14
N GLY A 88 -20.05 -14.08 -12.98
CA GLY A 88 -21.00 -13.05 -12.55
C GLY A 88 -20.40 -11.66 -12.24
N GLY A 89 -19.11 -11.44 -12.55
CA GLY A 89 -18.48 -10.12 -12.48
C GLY A 89 -18.85 -9.20 -13.66
N PRO A 90 -18.83 -7.87 -13.49
CA PRO A 90 -19.25 -6.92 -14.54
C PRO A 90 -18.36 -6.93 -15.80
N GLU A 91 -17.16 -7.49 -15.71
CA GLU A 91 -16.20 -7.64 -16.81
C GLU A 91 -16.07 -9.11 -17.28
N CYS A 92 -16.92 -10.03 -16.78
CA CYS A 92 -16.88 -11.44 -17.18
C CYS A 92 -17.61 -11.62 -18.53
N PRO A 93 -16.94 -12.11 -19.59
CA PRO A 93 -17.57 -12.29 -20.91
C PRO A 93 -18.41 -13.57 -21.02
N TYR A 94 -18.51 -14.34 -19.95
CA TYR A 94 -19.27 -15.59 -19.89
C TYR A 94 -20.44 -15.40 -18.92
N ASP A 95 -21.66 -15.50 -19.44
CA ASP A 95 -22.95 -15.59 -18.71
C ASP A 95 -23.26 -17.05 -18.30
#